data_AF-A0A662DNY4-F1
#
_entry.id   AF-A0A662DNY4-F1
#
_cell.length_a   1.000
_cell.length_b   1.000
_cell.length_c   1.000
_cell.angle_alpha   90.00
_cell.angle_beta   90.00
_cell.angle_gamma   90.00
#
_symmetry.space_group_name_H-M   'P 1'
#
loop_
_entity.id
_entity.type
_entity.pdbx_description
1 polymer ?
#
loop_
_entity_poly.entity_id
_entity_poly.type
_entity_poly.pdbx_seq_one_letter_code
_entity_poly.pdbx_strand_id
1 'polypeptide(L)'
;MGSHPLVAALLSALIPGAGQLYARRPLRALTVFLPTVVLAFGGYEFVSRGSVGMAVLLVQPSFLSGMLIVNVLILGWRAAAVIDAYLVTESSRDRSWMPIVLTLLLLGVAVPHVVGWSYGTKTLRARATVFVPASAGRAGVPLGTPQSLLEDTLPDPAIDIEPIEQEPRSVGNLIFKPGVGDPDAIAALGNILAPPTPGGPFLPFAEHFDLERLTILLVGADAGPGREGLRTDTMIVATFDIASGEAALFSLPRNFKLVPLPANL
;
A
#
# COMPACT_ATOMS: atom_id res chain seq x y z
N MET A 1 -51.51 26.75 -2.45
CA MET A 1 -50.48 26.78 -1.40
C MET A 1 -49.15 27.03 -2.09
N GLY A 2 -48.53 28.19 -1.84
CA GLY A 2 -47.27 28.55 -2.47
C GLY A 2 -46.13 27.68 -1.95
N SER A 3 -45.43 26.98 -2.84
CA SER A 3 -44.22 26.22 -2.51
C SER A 3 -43.08 27.19 -2.19
N HIS A 4 -42.51 27.08 -1.00
CA HIS A 4 -41.38 27.91 -0.58
C HIS A 4 -40.06 27.46 -1.25
N PRO A 5 -39.27 28.38 -1.87
CA PRO A 5 -38.12 27.99 -2.68
C PRO A 5 -36.97 27.37 -1.90
N LEU A 6 -36.69 27.84 -0.69
CA LEU A 6 -35.69 27.21 0.17
C LEU A 6 -36.10 25.80 0.63
N VAL A 7 -37.40 25.53 0.77
CA VAL A 7 -37.88 24.19 1.13
C VAL A 7 -37.71 23.24 -0.05
N ALA A 8 -38.01 23.70 -1.27
CA ALA A 8 -37.74 22.94 -2.48
C ALA A 8 -36.24 22.63 -2.64
N ALA A 9 -35.38 23.64 -2.46
CA ALA A 9 -33.93 23.48 -2.52
C ALA A 9 -33.40 22.48 -1.47
N LEU A 10 -33.86 22.60 -0.21
CA LEU A 10 -33.49 21.68 0.87
C LEU A 10 -33.92 20.24 0.56
N LEU A 11 -35.14 20.04 0.07
CA LEU A 11 -35.63 18.72 -0.30
C LEU A 11 -34.78 18.10 -1.41
N SER A 12 -34.43 18.86 -2.45
CA SER A 12 -33.54 18.38 -3.51
C SER A 12 -32.07 18.23 -3.08
N ALA A 13 -31.63 18.93 -2.03
CA ALA A 13 -30.31 18.74 -1.45
C ALA A 13 -30.20 17.40 -0.71
N LEU A 14 -31.29 16.96 -0.07
CA LEU A 14 -31.39 15.65 0.58
C LEU A 14 -31.58 14.54 -0.46
N ILE A 15 -32.62 14.65 -1.29
CA ILE A 15 -33.00 13.66 -2.29
C ILE A 15 -33.20 14.38 -3.63
N PRO A 16 -32.29 14.22 -4.61
CA PRO A 16 -32.41 14.85 -5.92
C PRO A 16 -33.79 14.60 -6.55
N GLY A 17 -34.51 15.66 -6.93
CA GLY A 17 -35.86 15.56 -7.53
C GLY A 17 -37.01 15.78 -6.54
N ALA A 18 -36.79 15.68 -5.23
CA ALA A 18 -37.85 15.85 -4.23
C ALA A 18 -38.40 17.28 -4.18
N GLY A 19 -37.54 18.29 -4.39
CA GLY A 19 -37.96 19.70 -4.47
C GLY A 19 -38.83 19.99 -5.69
N GLN A 20 -38.53 19.38 -6.83
CA GLN A 20 -39.34 19.49 -8.05
C GLN A 20 -40.71 18.80 -7.87
N LEU A 21 -40.75 17.69 -7.15
CA LEU A 21 -42.00 17.02 -6.80
C LEU A 21 -42.85 17.87 -5.85
N TYR A 22 -42.22 18.49 -4.85
CA TYR A 22 -42.85 19.47 -3.95
C TYR A 22 -43.42 20.68 -4.73
N ALA A 23 -42.71 21.12 -5.77
CA ALA A 23 -43.17 22.16 -6.69
C ALA A 23 -44.26 21.68 -7.69
N ARG A 24 -44.77 20.45 -7.53
CA ARG A 24 -45.78 19.82 -8.41
C ARG A 24 -45.35 19.71 -9.88
N ARG A 25 -44.06 19.49 -10.13
CA ARG A 25 -43.50 19.23 -11.46
C ARG A 25 -42.97 17.79 -11.57
N PRO A 26 -43.85 16.78 -11.70
CA PRO A 26 -43.46 15.37 -11.61
C PRO A 26 -42.51 14.93 -12.73
N LEU A 27 -42.65 15.44 -13.95
CA LEU A 27 -41.76 15.10 -15.05
C LEU A 27 -40.31 15.58 -14.79
N ARG A 28 -40.14 16.79 -14.26
CA ARG A 28 -38.81 17.30 -13.86
C ARG A 28 -38.24 16.53 -12.68
N ALA A 29 -39.10 16.19 -11.70
CA ALA A 29 -38.69 15.38 -10.56
C ALA A 29 -38.15 14.02 -11.02
N LEU A 30 -38.84 13.36 -11.96
CA LEU A 30 -38.41 12.08 -12.50
C LEU A 30 -37.06 12.19 -13.23
N THR A 31 -36.88 13.19 -14.10
CA THR A 31 -35.61 13.38 -14.82
C THR A 31 -34.45 13.67 -13.88
N VAL A 32 -34.69 14.46 -12.84
CA VAL A 32 -33.66 14.79 -11.84
C VAL A 32 -33.38 13.59 -10.93
N PHE A 33 -34.37 12.75 -10.62
CA PHE A 33 -34.18 11.58 -9.75
C PHE A 33 -33.51 10.40 -10.45
N LEU A 34 -33.67 10.25 -11.77
CA LEU A 34 -33.21 9.09 -12.55
C LEU A 34 -31.72 8.75 -12.36
N PRO A 35 -30.76 9.71 -12.34
CA PRO A 35 -29.37 9.38 -12.07
C PRO A 35 -29.15 8.76 -10.68
N THR A 36 -29.98 9.07 -9.68
CA THR A 36 -29.96 8.41 -8.35
C THR A 36 -30.21 6.91 -8.48
N VAL A 37 -31.17 6.51 -9.32
CA VAL A 37 -31.51 5.11 -9.56
C VAL A 37 -30.35 4.38 -10.25
N VAL A 38 -29.76 5.02 -11.26
CA VAL A 38 -28.58 4.48 -11.96
C VAL A 38 -27.40 4.29 -11.01
N LEU A 39 -27.13 5.26 -10.15
CA LEU A 39 -26.06 5.18 -9.14
C LEU A 39 -26.36 4.11 -8.08
N ALA A 40 -27.60 3.97 -7.64
CA ALA A 40 -28.00 2.93 -6.70
C ALA A 40 -27.82 1.52 -7.29
N PHE A 41 -28.22 1.33 -8.55
CA PHE A 41 -27.99 0.07 -9.28
C PHE A 41 -26.49 -0.21 -9.46
N GLY A 42 -25.70 0.76 -9.88
CA GLY A 42 -24.25 0.60 -10.00
C GLY A 42 -23.57 0.31 -8.66
N GLY A 43 -24.03 0.91 -7.57
CA GLY A 43 -23.57 0.61 -6.22
C GLY A 43 -23.92 -0.81 -5.76
N TYR A 44 -25.13 -1.27 -6.08
CA TYR A 44 -25.55 -2.65 -5.82
C TYR A 44 -24.68 -3.67 -6.58
N GLU A 45 -24.45 -3.44 -7.87
CA GLU A 45 -23.56 -4.25 -8.72
C GLU A 45 -22.09 -4.21 -8.26
N PHE A 46 -21.68 -3.14 -7.58
CA PHE A 46 -20.34 -3.05 -7.02
C PHE A 46 -20.22 -3.88 -5.73
N VAL A 47 -21.19 -3.77 -4.83
CA VAL A 47 -21.21 -4.51 -3.55
C VAL A 47 -21.44 -6.01 -3.77
N SER A 48 -22.22 -6.39 -4.78
CA SER A 48 -22.49 -7.79 -5.12
C SER A 48 -21.25 -8.58 -5.56
N ARG A 49 -20.13 -7.90 -5.91
CA ARG A 49 -18.84 -8.53 -6.27
C ARG A 49 -18.09 -9.14 -5.09
N GLY A 50 -18.53 -8.90 -3.86
CA GLY A 50 -17.86 -9.36 -2.65
C GLY A 50 -16.58 -8.57 -2.32
N SER A 51 -16.08 -8.76 -1.10
CA SER A 51 -14.99 -7.96 -0.53
C SER A 51 -13.68 -8.05 -1.34
N VAL A 52 -13.34 -9.25 -1.83
CA VAL A 52 -12.12 -9.48 -2.62
C VAL A 52 -12.19 -8.75 -3.97
N GLY A 53 -13.30 -8.87 -4.69
CA GLY A 53 -13.49 -8.18 -5.97
C GLY A 53 -13.45 -6.66 -5.84
N MET A 54 -14.06 -6.13 -4.77
CA MET A 54 -14.01 -4.70 -4.46
C MET A 54 -12.59 -4.24 -4.12
N ALA A 55 -11.84 -5.00 -3.32
CA ALA A 55 -10.48 -4.66 -2.96
C ALA A 55 -9.57 -4.59 -4.19
N VAL A 56 -9.69 -5.55 -5.11
CA VAL A 56 -8.93 -5.55 -6.37
C VAL A 56 -9.21 -4.28 -7.19
N LEU A 57 -10.48 -3.89 -7.33
CA LEU A 57 -10.86 -2.68 -8.07
C LEU A 57 -10.38 -1.40 -7.37
N LEU A 58 -10.55 -1.29 -6.05
CA LEU A 58 -10.14 -0.11 -5.28
C LEU A 58 -8.63 0.09 -5.25
N VAL A 59 -7.85 -0.96 -5.48
CA VAL A 59 -6.40 -0.87 -5.63
C VAL A 59 -6.00 -0.45 -7.05
N GLN A 60 -6.89 -0.50 -8.05
CA GLN A 60 -6.54 -0.11 -9.43
C GLN A 60 -6.54 1.42 -9.62
N PRO A 61 -5.51 2.00 -10.26
CA PRO A 61 -5.39 3.46 -10.35
C PRO A 61 -6.36 4.06 -11.37
N SER A 62 -6.67 3.31 -12.44
CA SER A 62 -7.71 3.66 -13.42
C SER A 62 -9.08 3.74 -12.76
N PHE A 63 -9.42 2.75 -11.92
CA PHE A 63 -10.69 2.72 -11.22
C PHE A 63 -10.83 3.87 -10.21
N LEU A 64 -9.81 4.10 -9.38
CA LEU A 64 -9.79 5.23 -8.43
C LEU A 64 -9.91 6.59 -9.15
N SER A 65 -9.19 6.77 -10.25
CA SER A 65 -9.28 8.01 -11.05
C SER A 65 -10.66 8.18 -11.67
N GLY A 66 -11.26 7.09 -12.17
CA GLY A 66 -12.64 7.08 -12.66
C GLY A 66 -13.65 7.44 -11.58
N MET A 67 -13.52 6.90 -10.36
CA MET A 67 -14.38 7.26 -9.23
C MET A 67 -14.27 8.74 -8.85
N LEU A 68 -13.08 9.34 -8.94
CA LEU A 68 -12.91 10.78 -8.71
C LEU A 68 -13.63 11.63 -9.76
N ILE A 69 -13.56 11.24 -11.04
CA ILE A 69 -14.30 11.92 -12.11
C ILE A 69 -15.81 11.79 -11.86
N VAL A 70 -16.29 10.59 -11.57
CA VAL A 70 -17.70 10.33 -11.24
C VAL A 70 -18.14 11.16 -10.02
N ASN A 71 -17.32 11.28 -8.98
CA ASN A 71 -17.62 12.11 -7.81
C ASN A 71 -17.84 13.59 -8.17
N VAL A 72 -17.03 14.15 -9.06
CA VAL A 72 -17.20 15.53 -9.55
C VAL A 72 -18.47 15.68 -10.39
N LEU A 73 -18.77 14.71 -11.25
CA LEU A 73 -20.01 14.70 -12.04
C LEU A 73 -21.25 14.63 -11.12
N ILE A 74 -21.21 13.79 -10.09
CA ILE A 74 -22.28 13.70 -9.09
C ILE A 74 -22.44 15.03 -8.36
N LEU A 75 -21.35 15.67 -7.93
CA LEU A 75 -21.41 16.99 -7.29
C LEU A 75 -22.10 18.02 -8.20
N GLY A 76 -21.68 18.10 -9.47
CA GLY A 76 -22.27 19.02 -10.45
C GLY A 76 -23.77 18.77 -10.65
N TRP A 77 -24.16 17.51 -10.83
CA TRP A 77 -25.57 17.14 -10.96
C TRP A 77 -26.38 17.41 -9.68
N ARG A 78 -25.84 17.13 -8.49
CA ARG A 78 -26.52 17.44 -7.21
C ARG A 78 -26.71 18.94 -7.01
N ALA A 79 -25.71 19.76 -7.33
CA ALA A 79 -25.82 21.21 -7.28
C ALA A 79 -26.90 21.71 -8.26
N ALA A 80 -26.92 21.19 -9.50
CA ALA A 80 -27.95 21.52 -10.49
C ALA A 80 -29.36 21.14 -10.01
N ALA A 81 -29.52 20.00 -9.33
CA ALA A 81 -30.80 19.56 -8.76
C ALA A 81 -31.34 20.53 -7.69
N VAL A 82 -30.46 21.03 -6.83
CA VAL A 82 -30.78 22.03 -5.79
C VAL A 82 -31.16 23.37 -6.41
N ILE A 83 -30.38 23.84 -7.37
CA ILE A 83 -30.61 25.11 -8.07
C ILE A 83 -31.90 25.06 -8.88
N ASP A 84 -32.15 24.00 -9.66
CA ASP A 84 -33.41 23.86 -10.42
C ASP A 84 -34.63 23.85 -9.48
N ALA A 85 -34.56 23.17 -8.33
CA ALA A 85 -35.65 23.17 -7.36
C ALA A 85 -35.94 24.57 -6.79
N TYR A 86 -34.88 25.36 -6.52
CA TYR A 86 -34.99 26.75 -6.11
C TYR A 86 -35.63 27.61 -7.21
N LEU A 87 -35.10 27.56 -8.43
CA LEU A 87 -35.55 28.39 -9.56
C LEU A 87 -36.99 28.06 -9.99
N VAL A 88 -37.42 26.80 -9.90
CA VAL A 88 -38.79 26.37 -10.24
C VAL A 88 -39.84 27.00 -9.33
N THR A 89 -39.46 27.39 -8.12
CA THR A 89 -40.35 27.89 -7.06
C THR A 89 -40.10 29.35 -6.68
N GLU A 90 -39.01 29.94 -7.18
CA GLU A 90 -38.67 31.34 -6.98
C GLU A 90 -39.72 32.24 -7.62
N SER A 91 -40.32 33.11 -6.80
CA SER A 91 -41.10 34.25 -7.27
C SER A 91 -40.21 35.49 -7.19
N SER A 92 -40.42 36.48 -8.07
CA SER A 92 -39.66 37.75 -8.19
C SER A 92 -39.66 38.67 -6.96
N ARG A 93 -39.91 38.14 -5.76
CA ARG A 93 -39.98 38.85 -4.49
C ARG A 93 -38.56 38.99 -3.92
N ASP A 94 -38.08 40.22 -3.91
CA ASP A 94 -36.73 40.57 -3.48
C ASP A 94 -36.52 40.20 -2.01
N ARG A 95 -35.67 39.20 -1.75
CA ARG A 95 -35.41 38.71 -0.40
C ARG A 95 -33.91 38.47 -0.24
N SER A 96 -33.24 39.48 0.31
CA SER A 96 -31.77 39.58 0.41
C SER A 96 -31.05 38.39 1.08
N TRP A 97 -31.72 37.59 1.93
CA TRP A 97 -31.10 36.47 2.65
C TRP A 97 -31.23 35.11 1.93
N MET A 98 -32.13 34.97 0.95
CA MET A 98 -32.31 33.72 0.20
C MET A 98 -31.03 33.20 -0.51
N PRO A 99 -30.20 34.03 -1.17
CA PRO A 99 -28.96 33.54 -1.79
C PRO A 99 -27.94 33.02 -0.78
N ILE A 100 -27.92 33.59 0.43
CA ILE A 100 -27.02 33.13 1.51
C ILE A 100 -27.40 31.69 1.91
N VAL A 101 -28.69 31.43 2.15
CA VAL A 101 -29.15 30.09 2.53
C VAL A 101 -28.93 29.08 1.41
N LEU A 102 -29.19 29.46 0.16
CA LEU A 102 -28.91 28.61 -1.00
C LEU A 102 -27.42 28.25 -1.10
N THR A 103 -26.53 29.24 -0.88
CA THR A 103 -25.08 29.03 -0.86
C THR A 103 -24.67 28.05 0.23
N LEU A 104 -25.20 28.20 1.44
CA LEU A 104 -24.94 27.27 2.55
C LEU A 104 -25.42 25.85 2.25
N LEU A 105 -26.57 25.68 1.60
CA LEU A 105 -27.05 24.37 1.16
C LEU A 105 -26.11 23.74 0.12
N LEU A 106 -25.68 24.52 -0.88
CA LEU A 106 -24.73 24.04 -1.89
C LEU A 106 -23.37 23.67 -1.28
N LEU A 107 -22.89 24.44 -0.29
CA LEU A 107 -21.70 24.08 0.48
C LEU A 107 -21.90 22.77 1.23
N GLY A 108 -23.05 22.60 1.91
CA GLY A 108 -23.39 21.35 2.60
C GLY A 108 -23.39 20.14 1.66
N VAL A 109 -23.88 20.31 0.43
CA VAL A 109 -23.80 19.28 -0.61
C VAL A 109 -22.36 19.03 -1.07
N ALA A 110 -21.54 20.08 -1.21
CA ALA A 110 -20.18 19.99 -1.71
C ALA A 110 -19.19 19.34 -0.73
N VAL A 111 -19.36 19.58 0.58
CA VAL A 111 -18.44 19.09 1.63
C VAL A 111 -18.11 17.59 1.51
N PRO A 112 -19.08 16.65 1.48
CA PRO A 112 -18.74 15.22 1.37
C PRO A 112 -17.98 14.87 0.09
N HIS A 113 -18.26 15.54 -1.03
CA HIS A 113 -17.56 15.33 -2.30
C HIS A 113 -16.12 15.85 -2.27
N VAL A 114 -15.88 16.99 -1.62
CA VAL A 114 -14.53 17.55 -1.41
C VAL A 114 -13.72 16.63 -0.48
N VAL A 115 -14.34 16.12 0.57
CA VAL A 115 -13.72 15.14 1.46
C VAL A 115 -13.32 13.89 0.67
N GLY A 116 -14.24 13.31 -0.11
CA GLY A 116 -13.95 12.16 -0.97
C GLY A 116 -12.80 12.40 -1.96
N TRP A 117 -12.79 13.56 -2.62
CA TRP A 117 -11.69 13.98 -3.50
C TRP A 117 -10.34 14.04 -2.77
N SER A 118 -10.33 14.60 -1.56
CA SER A 118 -9.11 14.73 -0.76
C SER A 118 -8.52 13.36 -0.38
N TYR A 119 -9.34 12.38 -0.01
CA TYR A 119 -8.88 11.04 0.32
C TYR A 119 -8.43 10.27 -0.93
N GLY A 120 -9.17 10.38 -2.05
CA GLY A 120 -8.78 9.71 -3.29
C GLY A 120 -7.47 10.23 -3.86
N THR A 121 -7.25 11.55 -3.88
CA THR A 121 -5.98 12.13 -4.35
C THR A 121 -4.80 11.81 -3.44
N LYS A 122 -4.99 11.78 -2.11
CA LYS A 122 -3.96 11.31 -1.17
C LYS A 122 -3.57 9.86 -1.45
N THR A 123 -4.54 8.99 -1.73
CA THR A 123 -4.32 7.57 -2.05
C THR A 123 -3.54 7.41 -3.35
N LEU A 124 -3.95 8.12 -4.41
CA LEU A 124 -3.26 8.09 -5.70
C LEU A 124 -1.81 8.61 -5.60
N ARG A 125 -1.59 9.68 -4.83
CA ARG A 125 -0.24 10.22 -4.58
C ARG A 125 0.63 9.25 -3.79
N ALA A 126 0.11 8.72 -2.67
CA ALA A 126 0.84 7.77 -1.83
C ALA A 126 1.29 6.55 -2.64
N ARG A 127 0.40 6.04 -3.50
CA ARG A 127 0.76 4.94 -4.39
C ARG A 127 1.85 5.32 -5.38
N ALA A 128 1.72 6.46 -6.06
CA ALA A 128 2.70 6.91 -7.05
C ALA A 128 4.10 7.13 -6.44
N THR A 129 4.17 7.44 -5.15
CA THR A 129 5.44 7.59 -4.42
C THR A 129 6.01 6.28 -3.88
N VAL A 130 5.15 5.31 -3.53
CA VAL A 130 5.59 4.01 -2.95
C VAL A 130 5.93 3.00 -4.04
N PHE A 131 5.10 2.92 -5.08
CA PHE A 131 5.27 1.99 -6.19
C PHE A 131 5.81 2.74 -7.40
N VAL A 132 7.10 3.05 -7.32
CA VAL A 132 7.83 3.70 -8.41
C VAL A 132 8.18 2.62 -9.45
N PRO A 133 7.99 2.87 -10.76
CA PRO A 133 8.48 1.96 -11.79
C PRO A 133 9.97 1.71 -11.61
N ALA A 134 10.42 0.46 -11.72
CA ALA A 134 11.84 0.08 -11.54
C ALA A 134 12.81 0.91 -12.41
N SER A 135 12.32 1.49 -13.50
CA SER A 135 13.04 2.34 -14.43
C SER A 135 13.27 3.79 -13.97
N ALA A 136 12.62 4.28 -12.92
CA ALA A 136 12.59 5.69 -12.56
C ALA A 136 13.54 6.11 -11.41
N GLY A 137 14.68 5.43 -11.22
CA GLY A 137 15.73 5.95 -10.35
C GLY A 137 16.47 4.94 -9.47
N ARG A 138 16.42 3.65 -9.78
CA ARG A 138 17.50 2.76 -9.37
C ARG A 138 18.32 2.46 -10.61
N ALA A 139 19.60 2.83 -10.60
CA ALA A 139 20.59 1.90 -11.12
C ALA A 139 20.25 0.58 -10.42
N GLY A 140 19.58 -0.32 -11.12
CA GLY A 140 19.45 -1.68 -10.62
C GLY A 140 20.87 -2.07 -10.25
N VAL A 141 21.08 -2.58 -9.03
CA VAL A 141 22.11 -3.61 -8.90
C VAL A 141 21.76 -4.56 -10.04
N PRO A 142 22.59 -4.67 -11.09
CA PRO A 142 22.27 -5.58 -12.18
C PRO A 142 22.00 -6.89 -11.48
N LEU A 143 20.78 -7.42 -11.59
CA LEU A 143 20.60 -8.84 -11.36
C LEU A 143 21.43 -9.44 -12.46
N GLY A 144 22.67 -9.76 -12.09
CA GLY A 144 23.61 -10.33 -12.99
C GLY A 144 22.91 -11.49 -13.69
N THR A 145 23.09 -11.61 -15.00
CA THR A 145 22.88 -12.93 -15.60
C THR A 145 23.68 -13.94 -14.76
N PRO A 146 23.22 -15.20 -14.59
CA PRO A 146 23.89 -16.15 -13.71
C PRO A 146 25.41 -16.24 -13.90
N GLN A 147 25.89 -15.92 -15.11
CA GLN A 147 27.31 -15.76 -15.45
C GLN A 147 28.03 -14.59 -14.75
N SER A 148 27.41 -13.42 -14.60
CA SER A 148 28.03 -12.29 -13.89
C SER A 148 28.04 -12.41 -12.35
N LEU A 149 27.29 -13.37 -11.77
CA LEU A 149 27.45 -13.76 -10.36
C LEU A 149 28.61 -14.76 -10.15
N LEU A 150 29.15 -15.33 -11.23
CA LEU A 150 30.28 -16.27 -11.18
C LEU A 150 31.64 -15.55 -11.28
N GLU A 151 31.66 -14.25 -11.56
CA GLU A 151 32.88 -13.52 -11.94
C GLU A 151 33.19 -12.31 -11.06
N ASP A 152 32.27 -11.92 -10.17
CA ASP A 152 32.51 -10.87 -9.19
C ASP A 152 33.08 -11.49 -7.91
N THR A 153 34.38 -11.78 -7.92
CA THR A 153 35.14 -11.98 -6.69
C THR A 153 35.18 -10.66 -5.94
N LEU A 154 34.12 -10.37 -5.18
CA LEU A 154 34.15 -9.34 -4.16
C LEU A 154 35.30 -9.68 -3.21
N PRO A 155 36.30 -8.79 -3.03
CA PRO A 155 37.38 -9.04 -2.10
C PRO A 155 36.80 -9.15 -0.68
N ASP A 156 37.13 -10.25 0.00
CA ASP A 156 36.73 -10.50 1.38
C ASP A 156 37.29 -9.38 2.28
N PRO A 157 36.45 -8.60 2.98
CA PRO A 157 36.90 -7.55 3.89
C PRO A 157 37.52 -8.09 5.19
N ALA A 158 37.71 -9.41 5.33
CA ALA A 158 38.36 -10.06 6.46
C ALA A 158 39.87 -9.80 6.55
N ILE A 159 40.30 -8.54 6.59
CA ILE A 159 41.67 -8.21 6.99
C ILE A 159 41.61 -7.72 8.43
N ASP A 160 42.05 -8.62 9.31
CA ASP A 160 42.36 -8.45 10.74
C ASP A 160 41.17 -8.33 11.70
N ILE A 161 40.71 -9.49 12.20
CA ILE A 161 39.91 -9.58 13.43
C ILE A 161 40.84 -10.08 14.55
N GLU A 162 41.07 -9.28 15.59
CA GLU A 162 41.59 -9.81 16.86
C GLU A 162 40.53 -10.74 17.48
N PRO A 163 40.89 -11.97 17.89
CA PRO A 163 39.93 -12.90 18.48
C PRO A 163 39.25 -12.30 19.70
N ILE A 164 37.93 -12.06 19.62
CA ILE A 164 37.14 -11.68 20.78
C ILE A 164 36.97 -12.94 21.64
N GLU A 165 37.62 -12.97 22.80
CA GLU A 165 37.47 -14.03 23.79
C GLU A 165 36.04 -13.97 24.39
N GLN A 166 35.09 -14.66 23.75
CA GLN A 166 33.71 -14.74 24.22
C GLN A 166 33.61 -15.81 25.32
N GLU A 167 33.54 -15.37 26.57
CA GLU A 167 33.06 -16.19 27.69
C GLU A 167 31.62 -16.66 27.43
N PRO A 168 31.34 -17.97 27.31
CA PRO A 168 30.03 -18.48 26.93
C PRO A 168 29.05 -18.36 28.10
N ARG A 169 28.43 -17.19 28.26
CA ARG A 169 27.45 -16.91 29.33
C ARG A 169 26.01 -16.86 28.86
N SER A 170 25.62 -17.68 27.89
CA SER A 170 24.22 -17.75 27.49
C SER A 170 23.74 -19.20 27.35
N VAL A 171 22.58 -19.47 27.95
CA VAL A 171 21.81 -20.70 27.83
C VAL A 171 21.28 -20.88 26.38
N GLY A 172 21.52 -19.91 25.48
CA GLY A 172 21.05 -19.91 24.09
C GLY A 172 21.85 -20.77 23.11
N ASN A 173 23.04 -21.29 23.48
CA ASN A 173 23.88 -22.09 22.58
C ASN A 173 23.69 -23.62 22.74
N LEU A 174 22.52 -24.06 23.21
CA LEU A 174 22.24 -25.50 23.37
C LEU A 174 22.36 -26.30 22.06
N ILE A 175 22.13 -25.65 20.91
CA ILE A 175 22.30 -26.25 19.58
C ILE A 175 23.75 -26.64 19.27
N PHE A 176 24.73 -26.06 19.98
CA PHE A 176 26.15 -26.38 19.83
C PHE A 176 26.71 -27.20 20.99
N LYS A 177 25.86 -27.71 21.87
CA LYS A 177 26.29 -28.48 23.04
C LYS A 177 26.38 -29.97 22.70
N PRO A 178 27.55 -30.63 22.85
CA PRO A 178 27.69 -32.06 22.63
C PRO A 178 26.65 -32.86 23.42
N GLY A 179 25.94 -33.76 22.75
CA GLY A 179 24.90 -34.62 23.33
C GLY A 179 23.51 -33.99 23.49
N VAL A 180 23.32 -32.71 23.12
CA VAL A 180 22.01 -32.02 23.14
C VAL A 180 21.71 -31.33 21.81
N GLY A 181 22.72 -30.74 21.17
CA GLY A 181 22.61 -30.03 19.90
C GLY A 181 22.72 -30.91 18.65
N ASP A 182 22.50 -30.31 17.49
CA ASP A 182 22.64 -30.97 16.19
C ASP A 182 24.12 -31.31 15.93
N PRO A 183 24.48 -32.58 15.65
CA PRO A 183 25.86 -33.00 15.38
C PRO A 183 26.55 -32.17 14.29
N ASP A 184 25.82 -31.80 13.23
CA ASP A 184 26.37 -31.06 12.09
C ASP A 184 26.61 -29.59 12.46
N ALA A 185 25.70 -28.99 13.23
CA ALA A 185 25.88 -27.64 13.76
C ALA A 185 27.05 -27.56 14.75
N ILE A 186 27.23 -28.59 15.59
CA ILE A 186 28.36 -28.70 16.52
C ILE A 186 29.68 -28.82 15.74
N ALA A 187 29.72 -29.63 14.69
CA ALA A 187 30.89 -29.77 13.83
C ALA A 187 31.22 -28.46 13.08
N ALA A 188 30.20 -27.72 12.66
CA ALA A 188 30.35 -26.44 11.98
C ALA A 188 30.80 -25.30 12.90
N LEU A 189 30.59 -25.40 14.22
CA LEU A 189 30.90 -24.32 15.17
C LEU A 189 32.38 -23.89 15.10
N GLY A 190 33.30 -24.84 14.92
CA GLY A 190 34.73 -24.54 14.79
C GLY A 190 35.04 -23.65 13.58
N ASN A 191 34.31 -23.84 12.47
CA ASN A 191 34.45 -23.02 11.26
C ASN A 191 33.71 -21.67 11.38
N ILE A 192 32.56 -21.64 12.07
CA ILE A 192 31.78 -20.42 12.31
C ILE A 192 32.52 -19.45 13.23
N LEU A 193 33.23 -19.97 14.23
CA LEU A 193 34.03 -19.17 15.17
C LEU A 193 35.46 -18.94 14.70
N ALA A 194 35.90 -19.63 13.64
CA ALA A 194 37.21 -19.40 13.08
C ALA A 194 37.29 -17.95 12.55
N PRO A 195 38.45 -17.29 12.69
CA PRO A 195 38.67 -16.02 12.02
C PRO A 195 38.47 -16.24 10.51
N PRO A 196 37.73 -15.34 9.83
CA PRO A 196 37.48 -15.46 8.40
C PRO A 196 38.82 -15.51 7.66
N THR A 197 38.92 -16.38 6.65
CA THR A 197 40.14 -16.49 5.84
C THR A 197 40.06 -15.50 4.68
N PRO A 198 40.79 -14.38 4.71
CA PRO A 198 40.74 -13.41 3.62
C PRO A 198 41.11 -14.06 2.29
N GLY A 199 40.23 -13.93 1.30
CA GLY A 199 40.48 -14.36 -0.07
C GLY A 199 40.27 -15.85 -0.34
N GLY A 200 39.54 -16.57 0.52
CA GLY A 200 38.99 -17.87 0.13
C GLY A 200 38.10 -17.70 -1.12
N PRO A 201 38.25 -18.52 -2.17
CA PRO A 201 37.35 -18.45 -3.31
C PRO A 201 35.92 -18.71 -2.81
N PHE A 202 34.97 -17.86 -3.17
CA PHE A 202 33.57 -18.25 -3.11
C PHE A 202 33.44 -19.54 -3.92
N LEU A 203 32.87 -20.59 -3.31
CA LEU A 203 32.58 -21.80 -4.07
C LEU A 203 31.72 -21.41 -5.29
N PRO A 204 31.89 -22.04 -6.46
CA PRO A 204 30.99 -21.84 -7.59
C PRO A 204 29.53 -21.93 -7.14
N PHE A 205 28.61 -21.17 -7.76
CA PHE A 205 27.19 -21.18 -7.38
C PHE A 205 26.63 -22.61 -7.32
N ALA A 206 27.04 -23.48 -8.25
CA ALA A 206 26.64 -24.90 -8.29
C ALA A 206 27.13 -25.74 -7.09
N GLU A 207 28.20 -25.31 -6.42
CA GLU A 207 28.75 -25.95 -5.22
C GLU A 207 28.16 -25.38 -3.91
N HIS A 208 27.38 -24.30 -3.98
CA HIS A 208 26.60 -23.76 -2.87
C HIS A 208 25.23 -24.44 -2.70
N PHE A 209 24.78 -25.21 -3.68
CA PHE A 209 23.51 -25.95 -3.58
C PHE A 209 23.77 -27.35 -3.07
N ASP A 210 23.41 -27.54 -1.81
CA ASP A 210 22.99 -28.86 -1.36
C ASP A 210 21.59 -29.13 -1.95
N LEU A 211 21.48 -30.14 -2.82
CA LEU A 211 20.20 -30.52 -3.45
C LEU A 211 19.19 -31.06 -2.43
N GLU A 212 19.60 -31.29 -1.19
CA GLU A 212 18.74 -31.73 -0.10
C GLU A 212 18.12 -30.56 0.67
N ARG A 213 18.83 -29.41 0.78
CA ARG A 213 18.37 -28.25 1.55
C ARG A 213 18.67 -26.90 0.90
N LEU A 214 17.63 -26.11 0.65
CA LEU A 214 17.74 -24.75 0.11
C LEU A 214 17.55 -23.70 1.21
N THR A 215 18.54 -22.82 1.41
CA THR A 215 18.43 -21.70 2.34
C THR A 215 18.51 -20.37 1.60
N ILE A 216 17.51 -19.50 1.83
CA ILE A 216 17.37 -18.19 1.19
C ILE A 216 17.30 -17.13 2.28
N LEU A 217 18.08 -16.05 2.15
CA LEU A 217 17.91 -14.84 2.92
C LEU A 217 17.00 -13.86 2.16
N LEU A 218 15.81 -13.60 2.72
CA LEU A 218 14.84 -12.64 2.23
C LEU A 218 15.07 -11.31 2.95
N VAL A 219 15.42 -10.26 2.19
CA VAL A 219 15.70 -8.92 2.73
C VAL A 219 14.70 -7.91 2.17
N GLY A 220 13.95 -7.28 3.07
CA GLY A 220 13.04 -6.17 2.77
C GLY A 220 13.70 -4.83 3.05
N ALA A 221 13.83 -3.99 2.02
CA ALA A 221 14.39 -2.66 2.10
C ALA A 221 13.29 -1.57 2.18
N ASP A 222 13.32 -0.75 3.23
CA ASP A 222 12.62 0.52 3.35
C ASP A 222 13.43 1.63 2.65
N ALA A 223 13.15 1.79 1.37
CA ALA A 223 13.72 2.82 0.54
C ALA A 223 12.65 3.42 -0.39
N GLY A 224 12.71 4.73 -0.60
CA GLY A 224 11.73 5.48 -1.41
C GLY A 224 12.32 6.77 -1.97
N PRO A 225 11.62 7.44 -2.91
CA PRO A 225 12.09 8.66 -3.55
C PRO A 225 12.50 9.74 -2.55
N GLY A 226 13.66 10.36 -2.76
CA GLY A 226 14.18 11.44 -1.92
C GLY A 226 14.74 10.99 -0.56
N ARG A 227 14.89 9.68 -0.33
CA ARG A 227 15.60 9.14 0.85
C ARG A 227 16.99 8.67 0.45
N GLU A 228 18.00 9.17 1.14
CA GLU A 228 19.37 8.64 1.04
C GLU A 228 19.49 7.38 1.90
N GLY A 229 19.99 6.30 1.30
CA GLY A 229 20.25 5.02 1.96
C GLY A 229 19.18 3.94 1.75
N LEU A 230 19.62 2.68 1.92
CA LEU A 230 18.78 1.48 1.85
C LEU A 230 18.68 0.90 3.27
N ARG A 231 17.55 1.11 3.95
CA ARG A 231 17.35 0.58 5.31
C ARG A 231 16.67 -0.77 5.22
N THR A 232 17.27 -1.81 5.78
CA THR A 232 16.66 -3.14 5.83
C THR A 232 15.76 -3.27 7.06
N ASP A 233 14.44 -3.28 6.84
CA ASP A 233 13.46 -3.37 7.93
C ASP A 233 13.00 -4.82 8.17
N THR A 234 13.23 -5.71 7.21
CA THR A 234 12.85 -7.12 7.31
C THR A 234 14.01 -7.99 6.84
N MET A 235 14.40 -8.95 7.68
CA MET A 235 15.34 -10.00 7.33
C MET A 235 14.73 -11.32 7.76
N ILE A 236 14.54 -12.24 6.82
CA ILE A 236 13.98 -13.56 7.09
C ILE A 236 14.90 -14.58 6.43
N VAL A 237 15.41 -15.52 7.21
CA VAL A 237 16.09 -16.70 6.69
C VAL A 237 15.03 -17.79 6.53
N ALA A 238 14.83 -18.25 5.30
CA ALA A 238 13.94 -19.34 4.97
C ALA A 238 14.78 -20.55 4.54
N THR A 239 14.61 -21.68 5.23
CA THR A 239 15.26 -22.94 4.85
C THR A 239 14.21 -23.97 4.49
N PHE A 240 14.47 -24.72 3.43
CA PHE A 240 13.57 -25.70 2.83
C PHE A 240 14.29 -27.04 2.72
N ASP A 241 13.67 -28.10 3.23
CA ASP A 241 14.08 -29.47 2.97
C ASP A 241 13.40 -29.94 1.68
N ILE A 242 14.20 -30.18 0.64
CA ILE A 242 13.68 -30.42 -0.72
C ILE A 242 13.03 -31.81 -0.82
N ALA A 243 13.53 -32.79 -0.06
CA ALA A 243 13.03 -34.16 -0.10
C ALA A 243 11.66 -34.31 0.60
N SER A 244 11.49 -33.68 1.76
CA SER A 244 10.24 -33.73 2.54
C SER A 244 9.25 -32.62 2.19
N GLY A 245 9.73 -31.50 1.64
CA GLY A 245 8.94 -30.28 1.40
C GLY A 245 8.70 -29.44 2.65
N GLU A 246 9.34 -29.77 3.78
CA GLU A 246 9.23 -29.01 5.02
C GLU A 246 10.04 -27.70 4.95
N ALA A 247 9.56 -26.66 5.64
CA ALA A 247 10.21 -25.36 5.66
C ALA A 247 10.23 -24.76 7.06
N ALA A 248 11.33 -24.09 7.39
CA ALA A 248 11.47 -23.30 8.61
C ALA A 248 11.88 -21.86 8.26
N LEU A 249 11.23 -20.89 8.90
CA LEU A 249 11.48 -19.47 8.68
C LEU A 249 11.88 -18.82 10.00
N PHE A 250 13.01 -18.12 9.98
CA PHE A 250 13.54 -17.36 11.12
C PHE A 250 13.60 -15.89 10.75
N SER A 251 12.86 -15.05 11.48
CA SER A 251 12.93 -13.59 11.30
C SER A 251 13.98 -12.99 12.21
N LEU A 252 14.87 -12.17 11.64
CA LEU A 252 15.87 -11.41 12.37
C LEU A 252 15.37 -9.98 12.55
N PRO A 253 15.23 -9.49 13.80
CA PRO A 253 14.86 -8.10 14.05
C PRO A 253 15.93 -7.16 13.49
N ARG A 254 15.52 -6.07 12.81
CA ARG A 254 16.45 -5.06 12.27
C ARG A 254 17.37 -4.39 13.30
N ASN A 255 16.99 -4.44 14.58
CA ASN A 255 17.72 -3.82 15.68
C ASN A 255 18.61 -4.84 16.42
N PHE A 256 19.03 -5.92 15.76
CA PHE A 256 19.96 -6.89 16.33
C PHE A 256 21.28 -6.18 16.66
N LYS A 257 21.71 -6.28 17.93
CA LYS A 257 22.91 -5.61 18.44
C LYS A 257 24.02 -6.62 18.63
N LEU A 258 25.26 -6.14 18.61
CA LEU A 258 26.46 -6.96 18.85
C LEU A 258 26.66 -8.06 17.80
N VAL A 259 26.13 -7.86 16.60
CA VAL A 259 26.45 -8.70 15.44
C VAL A 259 27.82 -8.25 14.93
N PRO A 260 28.80 -9.15 14.83
CA PRO A 260 30.05 -8.84 14.15
C PRO A 260 29.71 -8.43 12.70
N LEU A 261 29.95 -7.17 12.37
CA LEU A 261 29.90 -6.71 11.00
C LEU A 261 31.33 -6.75 10.44
N PRO A 262 31.49 -7.01 9.13
CA PRO A 262 32.79 -6.88 8.49
C PRO A 262 33.32 -5.46 8.72
N ALA A 263 34.63 -5.33 8.96
CA ALA A 263 35.25 -4.06 9.37
C ALA A 263 35.17 -2.94 8.30
N ASN A 264 34.82 -3.28 7.05
CA ASN A 264 34.85 -2.39 5.89
C ASN A 264 33.50 -2.31 5.16
N LEU A 265 32.45 -1.85 5.85
CA LEU A 265 31.15 -1.50 5.23
C LEU A 265 31.01 0.00 4.96
#